data_AF-A0A803QBW5-F1
#
_entry.id   AF-A0A803QBW5-F1
#
_cell.length_a   1.000
_cell.length_b   1.000
_cell.length_c   1.000
_cell.angle_alpha   90.00
_cell.angle_beta   90.00
_cell.angle_gamma   90.00
#
_symmetry.space_group_name_H-M   'P 1'
#
loop_
_entity.id
_entity.type
_entity.pdbx_description
1 polymer ?
#
loop_
_entity_poly.entity_id
_entity_poly.type
_entity_poly.pdbx_seq_one_letter_code
_entity_poly.pdbx_strand_id
1 'polypeptide(L)'
;MKMNAKSGEHLVGLRDKVAFSVWMMLADKDEDKCSRPLDFSMLECYGGSGLGPLGFVWGGSGTIVLILGLVSATMSCSNSYKSLHIFNVLDYGALSNGITDDSKAFLKAWTAACDNPRAENPTVVIPNRNFLLNPVVFRGPCQAKNINFLILGRILAPTSTTAWEGLNPSQWLAFQGITGLNIAGPGWIDGRGSGWWDQSCKYHPTLEGCTKLAPTAVKLVSCKNSSLSDIHFINSSQTHVLIMLCDGIKISDLTIQAPYNSPNTDGIHVHASQNLIINNIVIGTGDDCISIGDYTSNVQISQIQCGPGHGISIGSLGRGGNSVQVENIYVSRVYLNGTTNGARIKTWQVGNGYVRGAIFEQFYCTYVKNPIIIDQNYCFIRGACQELQRGVQISNVSFSDFYGTASTDVAINLNCSRTIACTGILLSKIQLKSVKPEHNLTSICTNAHGYSLGGVAPSSCLQS
;
A
#
# COMPACT_ATOMS: atom_id res chain seq x y z
N MET A 1 2.86 -53.69 -6.21
CA MET A 1 1.99 -54.56 -5.38
C MET A 1 1.72 -53.82 -4.08
N LYS A 2 0.51 -53.57 -3.59
CA LYS A 2 -0.87 -53.86 -3.98
C LYS A 2 -1.69 -52.68 -3.46
N MET A 3 -2.59 -52.16 -4.30
CA MET A 3 -3.74 -51.37 -3.90
C MET A 3 -4.63 -52.19 -2.97
N ASN A 4 -5.38 -51.53 -2.09
CA ASN A 4 -6.72 -51.97 -1.75
C ASN A 4 -7.60 -50.78 -1.34
N ALA A 5 -8.55 -50.49 -2.21
CA ALA A 5 -9.79 -49.79 -1.91
C ALA A 5 -10.89 -50.86 -1.74
N LYS A 6 -11.86 -50.60 -0.85
CA LYS A 6 -13.28 -51.02 -0.93
C LYS A 6 -14.04 -50.46 0.29
N SER A 7 -14.97 -49.52 0.05
CA SER A 7 -16.46 -49.72 0.07
C SER A 7 -17.03 -49.87 1.48
N GLY A 8 -18.09 -49.23 1.94
CA GLY A 8 -19.11 -48.38 1.33
C GLY A 8 -20.28 -48.24 2.33
N GLU A 9 -20.94 -47.08 2.26
CA GLU A 9 -22.33 -46.72 2.58
C GLU A 9 -23.07 -47.34 3.79
N HIS A 10 -23.60 -46.45 4.65
CA HIS A 10 -25.06 -46.30 4.82
C HIS A 10 -25.45 -44.91 5.36
N LEU A 11 -26.37 -44.26 4.63
CA LEU A 11 -27.07 -43.00 4.87
C LEU A 11 -28.33 -43.19 5.72
N VAL A 12 -28.56 -42.32 6.70
CA VAL A 12 -29.85 -41.68 7.11
C VAL A 12 -29.42 -40.45 7.95
N GLY A 13 -29.82 -39.18 7.79
CA GLY A 13 -30.96 -38.56 7.12
C GLY A 13 -31.57 -37.57 8.12
N LEU A 14 -31.31 -36.27 7.98
CA LEU A 14 -32.13 -35.20 8.57
C LEU A 14 -32.00 -33.92 7.74
N ARG A 15 -33.14 -33.57 7.13
CA ARG A 15 -33.43 -32.37 6.36
C ARG A 15 -33.66 -31.20 7.32
N ASP A 16 -33.15 -30.01 7.01
CA ASP A 16 -34.03 -28.88 6.63
C ASP A 16 -33.25 -27.63 6.20
N LYS A 17 -33.52 -27.25 4.94
CA LYS A 17 -33.79 -25.91 4.37
C LYS A 17 -32.89 -24.72 4.72
N VAL A 18 -32.11 -24.26 3.73
CA VAL A 18 -32.24 -22.90 3.14
C VAL A 18 -31.89 -22.98 1.64
N ALA A 19 -32.75 -22.39 0.81
CA ALA A 19 -32.65 -22.30 -0.64
C ALA A 19 -31.80 -21.09 -1.07
N PHE A 20 -31.07 -21.19 -2.19
CA PHE A 20 -31.36 -20.45 -3.45
C PHE A 20 -30.30 -20.78 -4.53
N SER A 21 -30.76 -21.52 -5.53
CA SER A 21 -30.46 -21.50 -6.98
C SER A 21 -29.05 -21.17 -7.49
N VAL A 22 -28.39 -22.23 -7.98
CA VAL A 22 -27.42 -22.24 -9.08
C VAL A 22 -28.18 -22.18 -10.42
N TRP A 23 -27.75 -21.34 -11.36
CA TRP A 23 -28.09 -21.47 -12.78
C TRP A 23 -26.83 -21.81 -13.56
N MET A 24 -26.91 -22.92 -14.28
CA MET A 24 -25.95 -23.40 -15.27
C MET A 24 -26.75 -23.59 -16.56
N MET A 25 -26.42 -22.88 -17.63
CA MET A 25 -26.85 -23.15 -19.02
C MET A 25 -25.72 -22.64 -19.92
N LEU A 26 -24.95 -23.54 -20.50
CA LEU A 26 -25.10 -24.04 -21.89
C LEU A 26 -24.71 -22.99 -22.93
N ALA A 27 -23.61 -23.33 -23.62
CA ALA A 27 -23.11 -22.67 -24.79
C ALA A 27 -24.08 -22.87 -25.96
N ASP A 28 -24.29 -21.81 -26.74
CA ASP A 28 -24.73 -21.92 -28.12
C ASP A 28 -23.93 -20.95 -28.99
N LYS A 29 -23.71 -21.38 -30.24
CA LYS A 29 -22.82 -20.76 -31.22
C LYS A 29 -23.51 -19.65 -32.03
N ASP A 30 -22.65 -18.76 -32.53
CA ASP A 30 -22.72 -17.98 -33.78
C ASP A 30 -23.39 -16.58 -33.83
N GLU A 31 -22.60 -15.70 -34.46
CA GLU A 31 -22.87 -14.46 -35.22
C GLU A 31 -22.97 -13.07 -34.54
N ASP A 32 -21.85 -12.34 -34.68
CA ASP A 32 -21.67 -10.96 -35.17
C ASP A 32 -22.84 -9.94 -35.07
N LYS A 33 -22.61 -8.89 -34.27
CA LYS A 33 -22.75 -7.48 -34.69
C LYS A 33 -22.30 -6.50 -33.59
N CYS A 34 -21.46 -5.54 -34.00
CA CYS A 34 -21.04 -4.36 -33.25
C CYS A 34 -22.19 -3.66 -32.48
N SER A 35 -21.96 -3.31 -31.21
CA SER A 35 -22.73 -2.28 -30.51
C SER A 35 -21.83 -1.53 -29.52
N ARG A 36 -21.84 -0.20 -29.64
CA ARG A 36 -21.06 0.80 -28.91
C ARG A 36 -21.53 0.91 -27.44
N PRO A 37 -20.69 1.39 -26.49
CA PRO A 37 -21.13 1.61 -25.12
C PRO A 37 -21.99 2.88 -24.98
N LEU A 38 -22.99 2.76 -24.11
CA LEU A 38 -23.91 3.81 -23.66
C LEU A 38 -23.16 4.88 -22.85
N ASP A 39 -23.39 6.15 -23.19
CA ASP A 39 -22.87 7.32 -22.48
C ASP A 39 -24.01 7.95 -21.64
N PHE A 40 -23.77 8.13 -20.34
CA PHE A 40 -24.66 8.81 -19.40
C PHE A 40 -24.07 10.20 -19.11
N SER A 41 -24.53 11.22 -19.81
CA SER A 41 -24.29 12.62 -19.44
C SER A 41 -25.57 13.25 -18.88
N MET A 42 -25.56 13.62 -17.60
CA MET A 42 -26.59 14.47 -17.00
C MET A 42 -26.51 15.89 -17.60
N LEU A 43 -27.63 16.40 -18.11
CA LEU A 43 -27.81 17.79 -18.50
C LEU A 43 -28.45 18.56 -17.34
N GLU A 44 -27.76 19.55 -16.79
CA GLU A 44 -28.40 20.65 -16.05
C GLU A 44 -28.31 21.92 -16.91
N CYS A 45 -29.45 22.41 -17.39
CA CYS A 45 -29.57 23.71 -18.04
C CYS A 45 -30.27 24.68 -17.06
N TYR A 46 -29.55 25.69 -16.60
CA TYR A 46 -30.14 26.83 -15.88
C TYR A 46 -30.84 27.78 -16.88
N GLY A 47 -32.17 27.87 -16.80
CA GLY A 47 -32.96 28.88 -17.51
C GLY A 47 -33.41 29.98 -16.55
N GLY A 48 -32.82 31.18 -16.68
CA GLY A 48 -33.31 32.40 -16.04
C GLY A 48 -34.00 33.29 -17.07
N SER A 49 -35.31 33.52 -16.93
CA SER A 49 -36.07 34.48 -17.74
C SER A 49 -36.65 35.57 -16.83
N GLY A 50 -36.40 36.84 -17.15
CA GLY A 50 -37.02 37.98 -16.47
C GLY A 50 -36.83 39.28 -17.27
N LEU A 51 -37.95 39.81 -17.76
CA LEU A 51 -38.14 40.92 -18.70
C LEU A 51 -37.84 42.31 -18.09
N GLY A 52 -37.29 43.24 -18.90
CA GLY A 52 -37.26 44.68 -18.63
C GLY A 52 -38.26 45.46 -19.51
N PRO A 53 -38.84 46.58 -19.05
CA PRO A 53 -39.95 47.25 -19.74
C PRO A 53 -39.48 48.19 -20.87
N LEU A 54 -40.26 48.22 -21.96
CA LEU A 54 -40.12 49.13 -23.10
C LEU A 54 -40.73 50.50 -22.77
N GLY A 55 -39.95 51.57 -22.97
CA GLY A 55 -40.45 52.96 -22.97
C GLY A 55 -40.83 53.42 -24.38
N PHE A 56 -41.99 54.08 -24.50
CA PHE A 56 -42.48 54.71 -25.72
C PHE A 56 -42.07 56.18 -25.82
N VAL A 57 -41.77 56.65 -27.03
CA VAL A 57 -41.75 58.08 -27.40
C VAL A 57 -42.58 58.27 -28.66
N TRP A 58 -43.45 59.29 -28.65
CA TRP A 58 -44.37 59.66 -29.72
C TRP A 58 -43.74 60.69 -30.67
N GLY A 59 -44.02 60.57 -31.98
CA GLY A 59 -43.70 61.60 -32.97
C GLY A 59 -44.14 61.25 -34.39
N GLY A 60 -45.28 61.84 -34.79
CA GLY A 60 -45.69 62.25 -36.14
C GLY A 60 -45.23 61.49 -37.40
N SER A 61 -46.23 60.99 -38.14
CA SER A 61 -46.29 60.88 -39.61
C SER A 61 -45.12 60.20 -40.32
N GLY A 62 -45.21 58.88 -40.47
CA GLY A 62 -44.37 58.13 -41.40
C GLY A 62 -44.66 56.63 -41.30
N THR A 63 -44.94 56.00 -42.43
CA THR A 63 -45.21 54.58 -42.59
C THR A 63 -44.23 53.70 -41.79
N ILE A 64 -44.73 52.92 -40.82
CA ILE A 64 -43.92 51.94 -40.08
C ILE A 64 -43.84 50.68 -40.95
N VAL A 65 -42.71 50.49 -41.63
CA VAL A 65 -42.34 49.21 -42.24
C VAL A 65 -41.74 48.33 -41.14
N LEU A 66 -42.52 47.36 -40.66
CA LEU A 66 -42.05 46.31 -39.76
C LEU A 66 -41.21 45.32 -40.57
N ILE A 67 -39.89 45.52 -40.60
CA ILE A 67 -38.95 44.51 -41.10
C ILE A 67 -38.83 43.42 -40.04
N LEU A 68 -39.61 42.35 -40.19
CA LEU A 68 -39.41 41.10 -39.46
C LEU A 68 -38.12 40.43 -39.96
N GLY A 69 -36.98 40.86 -39.40
CA GLY A 69 -35.73 40.14 -39.55
C GLY A 69 -35.83 38.80 -38.82
N LEU A 70 -36.00 37.71 -39.58
CA LEU A 70 -35.76 36.35 -39.11
C LEU A 70 -34.26 36.22 -38.78
N VAL A 71 -33.87 36.61 -37.58
CA VAL A 71 -32.57 36.21 -37.03
C VAL A 71 -32.71 34.73 -36.70
N SER A 72 -32.28 33.88 -37.64
CA SER A 72 -31.99 32.49 -37.34
C SER A 72 -30.83 32.49 -36.36
N ALA A 73 -31.15 32.47 -35.06
CA ALA A 73 -30.19 32.14 -34.03
C ALA A 73 -29.89 30.64 -34.19
N THR A 74 -28.98 30.30 -35.09
CA THR A 74 -28.32 29.01 -35.03
C THR A 74 -27.54 29.00 -33.72
N MET A 75 -28.17 28.52 -32.65
CA MET A 75 -27.45 28.06 -31.48
C MET A 75 -26.61 26.87 -31.95
N SER A 76 -25.39 27.16 -32.39
CA SER A 76 -24.34 26.17 -32.44
C SER A 76 -24.09 25.76 -31.00
N CYS A 77 -24.77 24.68 -30.56
CA CYS A 77 -24.30 23.91 -29.43
C CYS A 77 -22.92 23.37 -29.83
N SER A 78 -21.88 24.12 -29.49
CA SER A 78 -20.53 23.57 -29.45
C SER A 78 -20.59 22.48 -28.39
N ASN A 79 -20.66 21.21 -28.80
CA ASN A 79 -20.28 20.12 -27.92
C ASN A 79 -18.83 20.39 -27.53
N SER A 80 -18.62 21.00 -26.36
CA SER A 80 -17.35 20.90 -25.69
C SER A 80 -17.27 19.45 -25.19
N TYR A 81 -16.98 18.53 -26.11
CA TYR A 81 -16.49 17.22 -25.73
C TYR A 81 -15.26 17.52 -24.89
N LYS A 82 -15.36 17.35 -23.56
CA LYS A 82 -14.17 17.24 -22.74
C LYS A 82 -13.39 16.08 -23.34
N SER A 83 -12.35 16.41 -24.10
CA SER A 83 -11.46 15.41 -24.67
C SER A 83 -10.93 14.61 -23.49
N LEU A 84 -11.34 13.35 -23.40
CA LEU A 84 -10.75 12.41 -22.47
C LEU A 84 -9.29 12.28 -22.87
N HIS A 85 -8.41 12.95 -22.12
CA HIS A 85 -6.97 12.97 -22.37
C HIS A 85 -6.37 11.62 -21.94
N ILE A 86 -6.65 10.59 -22.74
CA ILE A 86 -6.21 9.21 -22.57
C ILE A 86 -4.93 9.00 -23.37
N PHE A 87 -3.92 8.46 -22.70
CA PHE A 87 -2.61 8.15 -23.26
C PHE A 87 -2.37 6.65 -23.10
N ASN A 88 -2.89 5.86 -24.04
CA ASN A 88 -2.74 4.40 -24.01
C ASN A 88 -1.33 4.02 -24.45
N VAL A 89 -0.60 3.26 -23.64
CA VAL A 89 0.80 2.88 -23.91
C VAL A 89 1.00 2.17 -25.26
N LEU A 90 -0.04 1.51 -25.79
CA LEU A 90 -0.01 0.88 -27.12
C LEU A 90 0.14 1.92 -28.24
N ASP A 91 -0.50 3.08 -28.12
CA ASP A 91 -0.42 4.17 -29.10
C ASP A 91 0.98 4.80 -29.14
N TYR A 92 1.80 4.53 -28.12
CA TYR A 92 3.19 4.97 -27.99
C TYR A 92 4.21 3.86 -28.31
N GLY A 93 3.74 2.74 -28.86
CA GLY A 93 4.58 1.67 -29.41
C GLY A 93 4.89 0.52 -28.45
N ALA A 94 4.13 0.35 -27.36
CA ALA A 94 4.28 -0.83 -26.51
C ALA A 94 3.80 -2.08 -27.26
N LEU A 95 4.58 -3.16 -27.22
CA LEU A 95 4.29 -4.41 -27.90
C LEU A 95 3.42 -5.35 -27.07
N SER A 96 3.43 -5.23 -25.74
CA SER A 96 2.51 -5.93 -24.84
C SER A 96 2.57 -7.47 -24.90
N ASN A 97 3.73 -8.02 -25.28
CA ASN A 97 3.98 -9.45 -25.39
C ASN A 97 4.60 -10.07 -24.12
N GLY A 98 4.87 -9.26 -23.09
CA GLY A 98 5.50 -9.69 -21.84
C GLY A 98 6.97 -10.15 -21.95
N ILE A 99 7.61 -9.93 -23.10
CA ILE A 99 8.98 -10.38 -23.41
C ILE A 99 9.86 -9.21 -23.85
N THR A 100 9.33 -8.33 -24.68
CA THR A 100 10.05 -7.16 -25.18
C THR A 100 9.92 -6.01 -24.18
N ASP A 101 11.02 -5.27 -23.97
CA ASP A 101 11.04 -4.10 -23.09
C ASP A 101 10.18 -2.96 -23.65
N ASP A 102 9.07 -2.69 -22.96
CA ASP A 102 8.09 -1.65 -23.28
C ASP A 102 8.37 -0.32 -22.54
N SER A 103 9.44 -0.23 -21.74
CA SER A 103 9.73 0.96 -20.91
C SER A 103 9.83 2.25 -21.69
N LYS A 104 10.35 2.22 -22.92
CA LYS A 104 10.42 3.41 -23.78
C LYS A 104 9.03 3.90 -24.22
N ALA A 105 8.09 2.99 -24.50
CA ALA A 105 6.73 3.36 -24.88
C ALA A 105 5.96 3.94 -23.68
N PHE A 106 6.15 3.35 -22.49
CA PHE A 106 5.58 3.87 -21.24
C PHE A 106 6.08 5.28 -20.93
N LEU A 107 7.38 5.54 -21.07
CA LEU A 107 7.95 6.88 -20.87
C LEU A 107 7.38 7.89 -21.87
N LYS A 108 7.22 7.52 -23.16
CA LYS A 108 6.62 8.42 -24.16
C LYS A 108 5.16 8.76 -23.82
N ALA A 109 4.36 7.76 -23.44
CA ALA A 109 2.98 7.97 -23.02
C ALA A 109 2.90 8.87 -21.78
N TRP A 110 3.76 8.61 -20.79
CA TRP A 110 3.88 9.42 -19.58
C TRP A 110 4.27 10.87 -19.88
N THR A 111 5.31 11.10 -20.66
CA THR A 111 5.76 12.44 -21.04
C THR A 111 4.66 13.18 -21.79
N ALA A 112 4.00 12.54 -22.74
CA ALA A 112 2.88 13.15 -23.47
C ALA A 112 1.71 13.52 -22.55
N ALA A 113 1.44 12.72 -21.52
CA ALA A 113 0.42 13.00 -20.52
C ALA A 113 0.83 14.15 -19.57
N CYS A 114 2.02 14.05 -19.00
CA CYS A 114 2.55 14.93 -17.96
C CYS A 114 2.84 16.35 -18.48
N ASP A 115 3.32 16.47 -19.71
CA ASP A 115 3.70 17.75 -20.31
C ASP A 115 2.53 18.46 -21.03
N ASN A 116 1.33 17.86 -21.07
CA ASN A 116 0.19 18.44 -21.79
C ASN A 116 -0.50 19.55 -20.96
N PRO A 117 -0.40 20.83 -21.36
CA PRO A 117 -0.96 21.94 -20.59
C PRO A 117 -2.49 22.06 -20.72
N ARG A 118 -3.10 21.34 -21.66
CA ARG A 118 -4.55 21.36 -21.90
C ARG A 118 -5.28 20.25 -21.16
N ALA A 119 -4.56 19.26 -20.63
CA ALA A 119 -5.16 18.13 -19.96
C ALA A 119 -5.43 18.45 -18.48
N GLU A 120 -6.70 18.55 -18.09
CA GLU A 120 -7.07 18.81 -16.69
C GLU A 120 -6.77 17.61 -15.77
N ASN A 121 -6.90 16.38 -16.27
CA ASN A 121 -6.61 15.12 -15.57
C ASN A 121 -6.17 14.02 -16.58
N PRO A 122 -4.98 14.14 -17.19
CA PRO A 122 -4.50 13.15 -18.15
C PRO A 122 -4.41 11.76 -17.52
N THR A 123 -4.75 10.73 -18.30
CA THR A 123 -4.73 9.34 -17.84
C THR A 123 -3.85 8.50 -18.75
N VAL A 124 -2.73 8.01 -18.21
CA VAL A 124 -1.92 6.98 -18.86
C VAL A 124 -2.60 5.63 -18.63
N VAL A 125 -2.95 4.93 -19.70
CA VAL A 125 -3.67 3.66 -19.63
C VAL A 125 -2.76 2.50 -20.02
N ILE A 126 -2.69 1.51 -19.13
CA ILE A 126 -2.00 0.25 -19.34
C ILE A 126 -3.10 -0.81 -19.50
N PRO A 127 -3.48 -1.17 -20.74
CA PRO A 127 -4.63 -2.05 -20.98
C PRO A 127 -4.37 -3.47 -20.48
N ASN A 128 -5.41 -4.31 -20.45
CA ASN A 128 -5.34 -5.68 -19.97
C ASN A 128 -4.50 -6.60 -20.90
N ARG A 129 -3.17 -6.48 -20.81
CA ARG A 129 -2.13 -7.22 -21.52
C ARG A 129 -0.87 -7.35 -20.63
N ASN A 130 0.18 -8.00 -21.11
CA ASN A 130 1.43 -8.18 -20.37
C ASN A 130 2.54 -7.27 -20.91
N PHE A 131 3.15 -6.46 -20.05
CA PHE A 131 4.20 -5.51 -20.43
C PHE A 131 5.46 -5.80 -19.62
N LEU A 132 6.57 -6.10 -20.29
CA LEU A 132 7.86 -6.21 -19.61
C LEU A 132 8.47 -4.80 -19.55
N LEU A 133 8.81 -4.32 -18.36
CA LEU A 133 9.45 -3.02 -18.19
C LEU A 133 10.81 -3.18 -17.54
N ASN A 134 11.86 -2.77 -18.23
CA ASN A 134 13.15 -2.47 -17.59
C ASN A 134 13.02 -1.32 -16.57
N PRO A 135 14.01 -1.12 -15.68
CA PRO A 135 13.98 -0.05 -14.68
C PRO A 135 13.63 1.31 -15.28
N VAL A 136 12.58 1.95 -14.75
CA VAL A 136 11.97 3.15 -15.33
C VAL A 136 11.57 4.16 -14.27
N VAL A 137 11.74 5.45 -14.59
CA VAL A 137 11.37 6.56 -13.71
C VAL A 137 10.40 7.49 -14.42
N PHE A 138 9.19 7.57 -13.91
CA PHE A 138 8.17 8.54 -14.26
C PHE A 138 8.40 9.81 -13.45
N ARG A 139 8.80 10.90 -14.12
CA ARG A 139 9.20 12.16 -13.47
C ARG A 139 8.11 13.21 -13.61
N GLY A 140 7.93 14.00 -12.56
CA GLY A 140 7.27 15.30 -12.60
C GLY A 140 8.29 16.46 -12.54
N PRO A 141 7.82 17.70 -12.31
CA PRO A 141 6.42 18.08 -12.14
C PRO A 141 5.62 17.96 -13.44
N CYS A 142 4.34 17.61 -13.34
CA CYS A 142 3.42 17.63 -14.48
C CYS A 142 2.69 18.98 -14.57
N GLN A 143 2.26 19.34 -15.78
CA GLN A 143 1.48 20.56 -16.03
C GLN A 143 0.08 20.47 -15.41
N ALA A 144 -0.53 19.28 -15.47
CA ALA A 144 -1.81 19.00 -14.84
C ALA A 144 -1.69 18.93 -13.32
N LYS A 145 -2.74 19.38 -12.61
CA LYS A 145 -2.81 19.29 -11.14
C LYS A 145 -2.88 17.84 -10.65
N ASN A 146 -3.55 16.98 -11.41
CA ASN A 146 -3.59 15.54 -11.15
C ASN A 146 -3.27 14.78 -12.42
N ILE A 147 -2.69 13.59 -12.27
CA ILE A 147 -2.40 12.67 -13.37
C ILE A 147 -2.72 11.24 -12.92
N ASN A 148 -3.42 10.50 -13.78
CA ASN A 148 -3.80 9.12 -13.50
C ASN A 148 -2.87 8.15 -14.24
N PHE A 149 -2.50 7.07 -13.56
CA PHE A 149 -1.74 5.94 -14.09
C PHE A 149 -2.59 4.68 -13.86
N LEU A 150 -3.42 4.35 -14.86
CA LEU A 150 -4.44 3.31 -14.77
C LEU A 150 -3.89 1.97 -15.27
N ILE A 151 -3.73 1.02 -14.36
CA ILE A 151 -3.17 -0.31 -14.63
C ILE A 151 -4.32 -1.33 -14.69
N LEU A 152 -4.65 -1.77 -15.89
CA LEU A 152 -5.64 -2.83 -16.14
C LEU A 152 -4.97 -4.17 -16.48
N GLY A 153 -3.73 -4.14 -16.95
CA GLY A 153 -2.94 -5.32 -17.30
C GLY A 153 -1.91 -5.70 -16.26
N ARG A 154 -0.88 -6.40 -16.72
CA ARG A 154 0.22 -6.89 -15.89
C ARG A 154 1.54 -6.27 -16.34
N ILE A 155 2.23 -5.64 -15.39
CA ILE A 155 3.58 -5.11 -15.56
C ILE A 155 4.55 -6.13 -14.95
N LEU A 156 5.50 -6.60 -15.75
CA LEU A 156 6.44 -7.66 -15.43
C LEU A 156 7.85 -7.07 -15.28
N ALA A 157 8.56 -7.45 -14.23
CA ALA A 157 9.99 -7.16 -14.09
C ALA A 157 10.83 -8.13 -14.95
N PRO A 158 12.04 -7.72 -15.38
CA PRO A 158 13.03 -8.63 -15.91
C PRO A 158 13.43 -9.69 -14.87
N THR A 159 13.60 -10.94 -15.31
CA THR A 159 14.10 -12.02 -14.44
C THR A 159 15.61 -12.01 -14.28
N SER A 160 16.33 -11.43 -15.24
CA SER A 160 17.79 -11.29 -15.18
C SER A 160 18.16 -10.01 -14.42
N THR A 161 19.06 -10.13 -13.47
CA THR A 161 19.60 -8.97 -12.73
C THR A 161 20.43 -8.05 -13.61
N THR A 162 20.92 -8.54 -14.76
CA THR A 162 21.68 -7.75 -15.75
C THR A 162 20.90 -6.55 -16.29
N ALA A 163 19.56 -6.57 -16.23
CA ALA A 163 18.72 -5.42 -16.58
C ALA A 163 18.94 -4.19 -15.66
N TRP A 164 19.60 -4.37 -14.51
CA TRP A 164 19.99 -3.32 -13.58
C TRP A 164 21.48 -2.97 -13.62
N GLU A 165 22.29 -3.56 -14.50
CA GLU A 165 23.71 -3.24 -14.62
C GLU A 165 23.93 -1.76 -14.97
N GLY A 166 24.80 -1.09 -14.20
CA GLY A 166 25.06 0.35 -14.35
C GLY A 166 23.91 1.26 -13.88
N LEU A 167 22.82 0.70 -13.34
CA LEU A 167 21.67 1.44 -12.81
C LEU A 167 21.60 1.36 -11.28
N ASN A 168 20.62 2.05 -10.68
CA ASN A 168 20.33 1.90 -9.26
C ASN A 168 19.64 0.53 -9.02
N PRO A 169 20.30 -0.45 -8.36
CA PRO A 169 19.78 -1.80 -8.21
C PRO A 169 18.54 -1.87 -7.30
N SER A 170 18.23 -0.81 -6.56
CA SER A 170 17.05 -0.77 -5.71
C SER A 170 15.78 -0.33 -6.45
N GLN A 171 15.87 0.08 -7.71
CA GLN A 171 14.80 0.80 -8.38
C GLN A 171 14.26 0.04 -9.58
N TRP A 172 12.96 -0.29 -9.57
CA TRP A 172 12.26 -0.80 -10.74
C TRP A 172 11.29 0.24 -11.32
N LEU A 173 10.06 0.36 -10.78
CA LEU A 173 9.11 1.39 -11.16
C LEU A 173 9.18 2.53 -10.15
N ALA A 174 9.64 3.71 -10.57
CA ALA A 174 9.71 4.87 -9.69
C ALA A 174 8.87 6.03 -10.24
N PHE A 175 8.15 6.68 -9.33
CA PHE A 175 7.41 7.92 -9.56
C PHE A 175 8.06 9.00 -8.69
N GLN A 176 8.57 10.06 -9.32
CA GLN A 176 9.41 11.03 -8.62
C GLN A 176 8.95 12.48 -8.85
N GLY A 177 8.75 13.21 -7.74
CA GLY A 177 8.50 14.65 -7.78
C GLY A 177 7.14 15.04 -8.36
N ILE A 178 6.12 14.19 -8.18
CA ILE A 178 4.79 14.40 -8.77
C ILE A 178 3.81 14.83 -7.67
N THR A 179 3.02 15.86 -7.95
CA THR A 179 1.86 16.25 -7.13
C THR A 179 0.59 15.75 -7.81
N GLY A 180 -0.36 15.20 -7.06
CA GLY A 180 -1.63 14.73 -7.62
C GLY A 180 -1.54 13.45 -8.45
N LEU A 181 -0.55 12.58 -8.18
CA LEU A 181 -0.46 11.29 -8.86
C LEU A 181 -1.51 10.32 -8.32
N ASN A 182 -2.25 9.66 -9.22
CA ASN A 182 -3.17 8.59 -8.88
C ASN A 182 -2.80 7.31 -9.65
N ILE A 183 -2.18 6.34 -8.97
CA ILE A 183 -1.92 5.01 -9.52
C ILE A 183 -3.09 4.11 -9.11
N ALA A 184 -3.84 3.58 -10.07
CA ALA A 184 -5.05 2.83 -9.78
C ALA A 184 -5.32 1.67 -10.75
N GLY A 185 -6.21 0.78 -10.36
CA GLY A 185 -6.85 -0.22 -11.22
C GLY A 185 -6.45 -1.66 -10.89
N PRO A 186 -7.29 -2.66 -11.23
CA PRO A 186 -7.21 -4.05 -10.77
C PRO A 186 -6.05 -4.86 -11.35
N GLY A 187 -5.10 -4.17 -11.98
CA GLY A 187 -3.95 -4.77 -12.64
C GLY A 187 -2.91 -5.32 -11.68
N TRP A 188 -1.83 -5.83 -12.27
CA TRP A 188 -0.80 -6.59 -11.58
C TRP A 188 0.57 -5.96 -11.76
N ILE A 189 1.35 -5.89 -10.69
CA ILE A 189 2.77 -5.56 -10.69
C ILE A 189 3.53 -6.79 -10.18
N ASP A 190 4.21 -7.48 -11.10
CA ASP A 190 4.94 -8.72 -10.83
C ASP A 190 6.45 -8.47 -10.86
N GLY A 191 7.06 -8.48 -9.67
CA GLY A 191 8.48 -8.24 -9.50
C GLY A 191 9.39 -9.41 -9.85
N ARG A 192 8.83 -10.61 -10.14
CA ARG A 192 9.56 -11.84 -10.52
C ARG A 192 10.83 -12.10 -9.69
N GLY A 193 10.76 -11.83 -8.38
CA GLY A 193 11.92 -11.64 -7.50
C GLY A 193 12.80 -12.86 -7.21
N SER A 194 12.40 -14.08 -7.59
CA SER A 194 13.17 -15.32 -7.32
C SER A 194 14.67 -15.24 -7.63
N GLY A 195 15.04 -14.70 -8.80
CA GLY A 195 16.45 -14.54 -9.17
C GLY A 195 17.25 -13.63 -8.23
N TRP A 196 16.61 -12.66 -7.57
CA TRP A 196 17.24 -11.83 -6.55
C TRP A 196 17.33 -12.53 -5.20
N TRP A 197 16.32 -13.33 -4.85
CA TRP A 197 16.28 -14.06 -3.58
C TRP A 197 17.37 -15.14 -3.51
N ASP A 198 17.58 -15.87 -4.61
CA ASP A 198 18.55 -16.97 -4.71
C ASP A 198 20.01 -16.52 -4.55
N GLN A 199 20.29 -15.23 -4.70
CA GLN A 199 21.61 -14.63 -4.52
C GLN A 199 21.68 -13.64 -3.34
N SER A 200 20.65 -13.60 -2.49
CA SER A 200 20.60 -12.67 -1.37
C SER A 200 21.64 -12.99 -0.31
N CYS A 201 22.41 -11.99 0.13
CA CYS A 201 23.34 -12.14 1.26
C CYS A 201 22.63 -12.50 2.58
N LYS A 202 21.30 -12.29 2.69
CA LYS A 202 20.54 -12.66 3.89
C LYS A 202 20.47 -14.19 4.06
N TYR A 203 20.41 -14.94 2.97
CA TYR A 203 20.35 -16.41 2.98
C TYR A 203 21.65 -17.08 2.57
N HIS A 204 22.44 -16.41 1.72
CA HIS A 204 23.71 -16.92 1.22
C HIS A 204 24.85 -15.95 1.57
N PRO A 205 25.15 -15.72 2.87
CA PRO A 205 26.16 -14.76 3.29
C PRO A 205 27.59 -15.12 2.85
N THR A 206 27.83 -16.39 2.48
CA THR A 206 29.13 -16.89 2.00
C THR A 206 29.21 -16.97 0.47
N LEU A 207 28.14 -16.66 -0.26
CA LEU A 207 28.15 -16.62 -1.71
C LEU A 207 28.92 -15.38 -2.17
N GLU A 208 29.98 -15.58 -2.95
CA GLU A 208 30.73 -14.48 -3.55
C GLU A 208 29.82 -13.64 -4.45
N GLY A 209 29.84 -12.32 -4.26
CA GLY A 209 28.99 -11.41 -5.03
C GLY A 209 27.50 -11.41 -4.65
N CYS A 210 27.11 -12.01 -3.52
CA CYS A 210 25.72 -11.95 -3.04
C CYS A 210 25.18 -10.51 -2.97
N THR A 211 23.87 -10.34 -3.15
CA THR A 211 23.23 -9.02 -3.18
C THR A 211 22.66 -8.66 -1.80
N LYS A 212 22.92 -7.41 -1.37
CA LYS A 212 22.31 -6.82 -0.16
C LYS A 212 21.11 -5.94 -0.48
N LEU A 213 21.02 -5.50 -1.73
CA LEU A 213 20.02 -4.57 -2.23
C LEU A 213 19.44 -5.16 -3.51
N ALA A 214 18.12 -5.11 -3.62
CA ALA A 214 17.40 -5.60 -4.77
C ALA A 214 16.23 -4.64 -5.08
N PRO A 215 15.63 -4.73 -6.28
CA PRO A 215 14.62 -3.77 -6.70
C PRO A 215 13.38 -3.74 -5.81
N THR A 216 12.95 -2.55 -5.40
CA THR A 216 11.58 -2.32 -4.91
C THR A 216 10.64 -2.27 -6.11
N ALA A 217 9.47 -2.90 -6.02
CA ALA A 217 8.54 -2.94 -7.14
C ALA A 217 8.03 -1.55 -7.55
N VAL A 218 7.48 -0.79 -6.59
CA VAL A 218 7.03 0.60 -6.81
C VAL A 218 7.65 1.52 -5.77
N LYS A 219 8.22 2.63 -6.22
CA LYS A 219 8.70 3.73 -5.38
C LYS A 219 7.92 5.01 -5.66
N LEU A 220 7.35 5.60 -4.63
CA LEU A 220 6.90 6.99 -4.62
C LEU A 220 7.97 7.83 -3.92
N VAL A 221 8.58 8.76 -4.64
CA VAL A 221 9.70 9.57 -4.14
C VAL A 221 9.39 11.05 -4.29
N SER A 222 9.35 11.79 -3.20
CA SER A 222 9.06 13.23 -3.23
C SER A 222 7.70 13.55 -3.87
N CYS A 223 6.73 12.66 -3.73
CA CYS A 223 5.37 12.86 -4.22
C CYS A 223 4.50 13.56 -3.19
N LYS A 224 3.52 14.35 -3.66
CA LYS A 224 2.58 15.07 -2.81
C LYS A 224 1.13 14.83 -3.21
N ASN A 225 0.22 14.80 -2.24
CA ASN A 225 -1.23 14.67 -2.49
C ASN A 225 -1.54 13.57 -3.52
N SER A 226 -0.95 12.40 -3.31
CA SER A 226 -0.96 11.30 -4.29
C SER A 226 -1.57 10.04 -3.70
N SER A 227 -1.96 9.10 -4.57
CA SER A 227 -2.60 7.86 -4.15
C SER A 227 -2.17 6.64 -4.96
N LEU A 228 -2.26 5.48 -4.31
CA LEU A 228 -2.05 4.15 -4.88
C LEU A 228 -3.20 3.25 -4.42
N SER A 229 -4.00 2.72 -5.35
CA SER A 229 -5.17 1.91 -4.99
C SER A 229 -5.52 0.79 -5.96
N ASP A 230 -6.20 -0.24 -5.47
CA ASP A 230 -6.79 -1.33 -6.27
C ASP A 230 -5.77 -2.20 -7.03
N ILE A 231 -4.52 -2.29 -6.59
CA ILE A 231 -3.43 -3.00 -7.31
C ILE A 231 -3.06 -4.32 -6.63
N HIS A 232 -2.79 -5.33 -7.46
CA HIS A 232 -2.16 -6.59 -7.05
C HIS A 232 -0.64 -6.54 -7.22
N PHE A 233 0.10 -6.70 -6.12
CA PHE A 233 1.55 -6.84 -6.12
C PHE A 233 1.93 -8.29 -5.87
N ILE A 234 2.85 -8.83 -6.68
CA ILE A 234 3.36 -10.18 -6.52
C ILE A 234 4.88 -10.25 -6.66
N ASN A 235 5.52 -10.99 -5.77
CA ASN A 235 6.93 -11.40 -5.86
C ASN A 235 7.91 -10.24 -6.09
N SER A 236 7.81 -9.14 -5.32
CA SER A 236 8.84 -8.10 -5.36
C SER A 236 10.21 -8.67 -4.98
N SER A 237 11.27 -8.16 -5.61
CA SER A 237 12.64 -8.61 -5.35
C SER A 237 13.13 -8.23 -3.94
N GLN A 238 12.60 -7.14 -3.40
CA GLN A 238 12.73 -6.72 -2.01
C GLN A 238 11.37 -6.14 -1.57
N THR A 239 11.29 -4.90 -1.10
CA THR A 239 10.04 -4.24 -0.72
C THR A 239 9.06 -4.10 -1.90
N HIS A 240 7.76 -4.25 -1.69
CA HIS A 240 6.77 -4.05 -2.77
C HIS A 240 6.50 -2.57 -3.02
N VAL A 241 6.15 -1.81 -1.97
CA VAL A 241 5.89 -0.36 -2.07
C VAL A 241 6.80 0.42 -1.14
N LEU A 242 7.57 1.36 -1.68
CA LEU A 242 8.34 2.33 -0.91
C LEU A 242 7.74 3.72 -1.05
N ILE A 243 7.48 4.38 0.07
CA ILE A 243 7.07 5.78 0.16
C ILE A 243 8.21 6.54 0.82
N MET A 244 8.81 7.49 0.08
CA MET A 244 10.00 8.18 0.54
C MET A 244 9.91 9.69 0.25
N LEU A 245 10.14 10.52 1.27
CA LEU A 245 10.10 11.99 1.14
C LEU A 245 8.74 12.52 0.68
N CYS A 246 7.64 11.82 0.98
CA CYS A 246 6.31 12.16 0.50
C CYS A 246 5.46 12.88 1.55
N ASP A 247 4.44 13.60 1.08
CA ASP A 247 3.47 14.31 1.93
C ASP A 247 2.04 14.15 1.40
N GLY A 248 1.11 13.68 2.22
CA GLY A 248 -0.28 13.53 1.81
C GLY A 248 -0.46 12.34 0.86
N ILE A 249 -0.12 11.13 1.32
CA ILE A 249 -0.24 9.89 0.52
C ILE A 249 -1.38 9.03 1.04
N LYS A 250 -2.26 8.59 0.14
CA LYS A 250 -3.30 7.60 0.42
C LYS A 250 -3.00 6.28 -0.26
N ILE A 251 -3.00 5.19 0.49
CA ILE A 251 -2.88 3.83 -0.05
C ILE A 251 -4.09 3.01 0.39
N SER A 252 -4.79 2.40 -0.55
CA SER A 252 -5.90 1.51 -0.21
C SER A 252 -6.10 0.35 -1.15
N ASP A 253 -6.84 -0.66 -0.71
CA ASP A 253 -7.37 -1.72 -1.58
C ASP A 253 -6.27 -2.50 -2.31
N LEU A 254 -5.16 -2.77 -1.62
CA LEU A 254 -4.03 -3.51 -2.18
C LEU A 254 -4.04 -4.98 -1.75
N THR A 255 -3.59 -5.85 -2.65
CA THR A 255 -3.21 -7.23 -2.32
C THR A 255 -1.73 -7.41 -2.62
N ILE A 256 -0.94 -7.80 -1.61
CA ILE A 256 0.52 -7.94 -1.71
C ILE A 256 0.92 -9.37 -1.32
N GLN A 257 1.60 -10.08 -2.23
CA GLN A 257 1.95 -11.48 -2.04
C GLN A 257 3.39 -11.79 -2.42
N ALA A 258 4.12 -12.47 -1.55
CA ALA A 258 5.39 -13.12 -1.83
C ALA A 258 5.54 -14.38 -0.95
N PRO A 259 6.42 -15.33 -1.29
CA PRO A 259 6.66 -16.50 -0.44
C PRO A 259 7.04 -16.10 1.00
N TYR A 260 6.58 -16.86 1.99
CA TYR A 260 6.88 -16.55 3.41
C TYR A 260 8.38 -16.58 3.74
N ASN A 261 9.19 -17.20 2.88
CA ASN A 261 10.63 -17.32 2.98
C ASN A 261 11.37 -16.42 1.98
N SER A 262 10.73 -15.42 1.37
CA SER A 262 11.45 -14.45 0.53
C SER A 262 12.16 -13.39 1.40
N PRO A 263 13.43 -13.05 1.11
CA PRO A 263 14.22 -12.18 1.97
C PRO A 263 13.84 -10.71 1.77
N ASN A 264 13.52 -10.01 2.87
CA ASN A 264 13.33 -8.55 2.87
C ASN A 264 12.20 -8.07 1.95
N THR A 265 11.19 -8.92 1.76
CA THR A 265 10.02 -8.58 0.94
C THR A 265 8.96 -7.85 1.74
N ASP A 266 9.33 -6.71 2.31
CA ASP A 266 8.38 -5.85 3.02
C ASP A 266 7.17 -5.54 2.12
N GLY A 267 5.97 -5.46 2.69
CA GLY A 267 4.79 -5.04 1.95
C GLY A 267 4.89 -3.55 1.59
N ILE A 268 4.73 -2.70 2.61
CA ILE A 268 4.83 -1.24 2.46
C ILE A 268 5.90 -0.71 3.42
N HIS A 269 6.91 -0.02 2.88
CA HIS A 269 7.89 0.72 3.67
C HIS A 269 7.66 2.23 3.54
N VAL A 270 7.51 2.91 4.67
CA VAL A 270 7.37 4.37 4.74
C VAL A 270 8.67 4.95 5.29
N HIS A 271 9.22 5.97 4.67
CA HIS A 271 10.45 6.61 5.13
C HIS A 271 10.41 8.12 4.88
N ALA A 272 10.87 8.91 5.85
CA ALA A 272 10.97 10.36 5.76
C ALA A 272 9.73 11.04 5.18
N SER A 273 8.53 10.60 5.57
CA SER A 273 7.26 11.01 4.95
C SER A 273 6.23 11.42 6.00
N GLN A 274 5.27 12.25 5.63
CA GLN A 274 4.25 12.75 6.55
C GLN A 274 2.83 12.71 5.97
N ASN A 275 1.83 12.70 6.84
CA ASN A 275 0.41 12.76 6.48
C ASN A 275 0.00 11.59 5.56
N LEU A 276 0.01 10.37 6.11
CA LEU A 276 -0.31 9.16 5.36
C LEU A 276 -1.57 8.48 5.89
N ILE A 277 -2.37 7.95 4.95
CA ILE A 277 -3.50 7.07 5.23
C ILE A 277 -3.28 5.76 4.46
N ILE A 278 -3.21 4.65 5.17
CA ILE A 278 -3.00 3.31 4.62
C ILE A 278 -4.12 2.42 5.12
N ASN A 279 -5.01 1.95 4.25
CA ASN A 279 -6.18 1.20 4.71
C ASN A 279 -6.67 0.11 3.76
N ASN A 280 -7.33 -0.92 4.31
CA ASN A 280 -7.92 -2.02 3.54
C ASN A 280 -6.89 -2.75 2.65
N ILE A 281 -5.93 -3.44 3.28
CA ILE A 281 -4.83 -4.11 2.57
C ILE A 281 -4.66 -5.54 3.07
N VAL A 282 -4.43 -6.46 2.14
CA VAL A 282 -4.06 -7.85 2.40
C VAL A 282 -2.60 -8.06 2.05
N ILE A 283 -1.78 -8.52 3.00
CA ILE A 283 -0.34 -8.70 2.85
C ILE A 283 0.08 -10.07 3.37
N GLY A 284 0.75 -10.86 2.52
CA GLY A 284 1.46 -12.07 2.92
C GLY A 284 2.83 -12.11 2.26
N THR A 285 3.91 -11.99 3.04
CA THR A 285 5.29 -11.91 2.53
C THR A 285 6.28 -12.56 3.50
N GLY A 286 7.58 -12.54 3.15
CA GLY A 286 8.65 -13.01 4.03
C GLY A 286 9.26 -11.97 4.99
N ASP A 287 8.72 -10.74 5.08
CA ASP A 287 9.22 -9.72 6.00
C ASP A 287 8.08 -8.84 6.57
N ASP A 288 8.36 -7.60 7.01
CA ASP A 288 7.35 -6.70 7.60
C ASP A 288 6.17 -6.47 6.64
N CYS A 289 4.94 -6.59 7.14
CA CYS A 289 3.76 -6.25 6.32
C CYS A 289 3.76 -4.74 6.04
N ILE A 290 3.95 -3.95 7.09
CA ILE A 290 4.20 -2.51 6.98
C ILE A 290 5.34 -2.14 7.93
N SER A 291 6.33 -1.42 7.40
CA SER A 291 7.47 -0.90 8.17
C SER A 291 7.56 0.62 8.07
N ILE A 292 7.80 1.28 9.21
CA ILE A 292 7.90 2.74 9.35
C ILE A 292 9.33 3.11 9.70
N GLY A 293 9.98 3.80 8.79
CA GLY A 293 11.34 4.32 8.91
C GLY A 293 11.39 5.69 9.59
N ASP A 294 12.57 6.27 9.52
CA ASP A 294 12.91 7.50 10.20
C ASP A 294 12.20 8.74 9.62
N TYR A 295 12.24 9.86 10.34
CA TYR A 295 11.67 11.15 9.94
C TYR A 295 10.22 11.05 9.44
N THR A 296 9.41 10.20 10.09
CA THR A 296 8.05 9.88 9.65
C THR A 296 7.02 10.31 10.68
N SER A 297 5.98 11.03 10.26
CA SER A 297 4.96 11.55 11.16
C SER A 297 3.53 11.50 10.60
N ASN A 298 2.54 11.50 11.50
CA ASN A 298 1.12 11.57 11.17
C ASN A 298 0.69 10.46 10.19
N VAL A 299 0.81 9.21 10.64
CA VAL A 299 0.49 8.02 9.83
C VAL A 299 -0.69 7.29 10.44
N GLN A 300 -1.74 7.09 9.64
CA GLN A 300 -2.90 6.28 10.00
C GLN A 300 -2.90 4.99 9.19
N ILE A 301 -2.86 3.85 9.88
CA ILE A 301 -2.92 2.52 9.29
C ILE A 301 -4.15 1.82 9.82
N SER A 302 -5.03 1.30 8.96
CA SER A 302 -6.16 0.51 9.44
C SER A 302 -6.67 -0.58 8.52
N GLN A 303 -7.40 -1.56 9.06
CA GLN A 303 -8.02 -2.64 8.27
C GLN A 303 -6.97 -3.43 7.46
N ILE A 304 -5.98 -3.97 8.17
CA ILE A 304 -4.87 -4.71 7.55
C ILE A 304 -5.05 -6.20 7.87
N GLN A 305 -5.00 -7.03 6.84
CA GLN A 305 -4.82 -8.47 6.98
C GLN A 305 -3.35 -8.78 6.68
N CYS A 306 -2.61 -9.25 7.67
CA CYS A 306 -1.17 -9.43 7.60
C CYS A 306 -0.81 -10.87 8.00
N GLY A 307 -0.22 -11.64 7.09
CA GLY A 307 0.14 -13.01 7.39
C GLY A 307 0.27 -13.92 6.17
N PRO A 308 1.38 -14.69 6.04
CA PRO A 308 2.58 -14.68 6.89
C PRO A 308 3.42 -13.40 6.74
N GLY A 309 4.40 -13.19 7.64
CA GLY A 309 5.30 -12.02 7.61
C GLY A 309 5.82 -11.63 9.00
N HIS A 310 6.37 -10.42 9.16
CA HIS A 310 6.94 -9.92 10.41
C HIS A 310 6.04 -8.98 11.22
N GLY A 311 4.81 -8.72 10.76
CA GLY A 311 3.85 -7.84 11.44
C GLY A 311 3.95 -6.39 11.02
N ILE A 312 3.54 -5.47 11.91
CA ILE A 312 3.60 -4.02 11.71
C ILE A 312 4.73 -3.47 12.57
N SER A 313 5.73 -2.86 11.94
CA SER A 313 6.96 -2.44 12.59
C SER A 313 7.24 -0.95 12.48
N ILE A 314 7.63 -0.32 13.58
CA ILE A 314 8.37 0.94 13.59
C ILE A 314 9.86 0.60 13.68
N GLY A 315 10.62 0.92 12.64
CA GLY A 315 12.07 0.75 12.54
C GLY A 315 12.54 -0.32 11.54
N SER A 316 13.79 -0.78 11.62
CA SER A 316 14.77 -0.44 12.66
C SER A 316 15.26 1.00 12.58
N LEU A 317 15.24 1.73 13.68
CA LEU A 317 15.63 3.15 13.75
C LEU A 317 17.03 3.36 14.34
N GLY A 318 17.77 4.35 13.85
CA GLY A 318 19.00 4.84 14.50
C GLY A 318 20.25 4.01 14.18
N ARG A 319 20.24 3.24 13.08
CA ARG A 319 21.41 2.50 12.62
C ARG A 319 22.60 3.46 12.44
N GLY A 320 23.77 3.08 12.93
CA GLY A 320 24.98 3.90 12.83
C GLY A 320 25.04 5.09 13.80
N GLY A 321 24.07 5.22 14.70
CA GLY A 321 24.02 6.31 15.68
C GLY A 321 23.29 7.56 15.19
N ASN A 322 22.54 7.44 14.09
CA ASN A 322 21.74 8.53 13.54
C ASN A 322 20.65 8.99 14.53
N SER A 323 20.33 10.28 14.47
CA SER A 323 19.20 10.85 15.20
C SER A 323 17.91 10.56 14.47
N VAL A 324 16.91 10.08 15.21
CA VAL A 324 15.64 9.63 14.65
C VAL A 324 14.46 10.45 15.14
N GLN A 325 13.44 10.61 14.30
CA GLN A 325 12.22 11.33 14.64
C GLN A 325 11.01 10.59 14.05
N VAL A 326 10.26 9.89 14.89
CA VAL A 326 9.01 9.25 14.50
C VAL A 326 7.91 9.65 15.48
N GLU A 327 6.79 10.14 14.97
CA GLU A 327 5.69 10.56 15.84
C GLU A 327 4.29 10.43 15.25
N ASN A 328 3.28 10.35 16.12
CA ASN A 328 1.87 10.34 15.75
C ASN A 328 1.54 9.20 14.77
N ILE A 329 1.80 7.98 15.20
CA ILE A 329 1.52 6.76 14.45
C ILE A 329 0.30 6.10 15.05
N TYR A 330 -0.76 5.92 14.28
CA TYR A 330 -2.00 5.29 14.72
C TYR A 330 -2.30 4.08 13.85
N VAL A 331 -2.31 2.89 14.47
CA VAL A 331 -2.53 1.60 13.82
C VAL A 331 -3.75 0.94 14.46
N SER A 332 -4.79 0.68 13.67
CA SER A 332 -6.05 0.09 14.18
C SER A 332 -6.59 -1.04 13.31
N ARG A 333 -7.37 -1.95 13.89
CA ARG A 333 -8.07 -3.03 13.15
C ARG A 333 -7.13 -3.87 12.30
N VAL A 334 -6.20 -4.56 12.96
CA VAL A 334 -5.21 -5.42 12.30
C VAL A 334 -5.50 -6.88 12.60
N TYR A 335 -5.62 -7.69 11.56
CA TYR A 335 -5.76 -9.14 11.64
C TYR A 335 -4.43 -9.78 11.27
N LEU A 336 -3.83 -10.49 12.21
CA LEU A 336 -2.53 -11.14 12.05
C LEU A 336 -2.72 -12.65 11.98
N ASN A 337 -2.09 -13.29 11.00
CA ASN A 337 -2.10 -14.75 10.86
C ASN A 337 -0.71 -15.31 10.60
N GLY A 338 -0.19 -16.11 11.52
CA GLY A 338 1.10 -16.80 11.36
C GLY A 338 2.31 -15.86 11.21
N THR A 339 2.22 -14.61 11.70
CA THR A 339 3.32 -13.65 11.65
C THR A 339 4.34 -13.89 12.77
N THR A 340 5.58 -13.44 12.58
CA THR A 340 6.61 -13.54 13.64
C THR A 340 6.41 -12.51 14.74
N ASN A 341 5.75 -11.38 14.44
CA ASN A 341 5.43 -10.36 15.43
C ASN A 341 4.05 -9.76 15.14
N GLY A 342 3.46 -9.11 16.13
CA GLY A 342 2.27 -8.27 15.93
C GLY A 342 2.65 -6.81 15.74
N ALA A 343 2.53 -6.02 16.79
CA ALA A 343 3.02 -4.65 16.83
C ALA A 343 4.45 -4.62 17.36
N ARG A 344 5.38 -4.01 16.62
CA ARG A 344 6.81 -4.01 16.94
C ARG A 344 7.42 -2.61 16.83
N ILE A 345 8.20 -2.20 17.81
CA ILE A 345 9.12 -1.06 17.73
C ILE A 345 10.55 -1.60 17.87
N LYS A 346 11.43 -1.30 16.91
CA LYS A 346 12.83 -1.75 16.89
C LYS A 346 13.78 -0.57 16.70
N THR A 347 14.69 -0.36 17.63
CA THR A 347 15.71 0.69 17.54
C THR A 347 17.10 0.13 17.83
N TRP A 348 18.10 0.65 17.12
CA TRP A 348 19.49 0.27 17.32
C TRP A 348 20.00 0.86 18.64
N GLN A 349 20.79 0.09 19.39
CA GLN A 349 21.39 0.55 20.66
C GLN A 349 22.14 1.87 20.53
N VAL A 350 22.78 2.11 19.38
CA VAL A 350 23.56 3.31 19.11
C VAL A 350 22.71 4.54 18.76
N GLY A 351 21.44 4.34 18.41
CA GLY A 351 20.53 5.39 17.94
C GLY A 351 20.23 6.42 19.02
N ASN A 352 19.84 7.62 18.58
CA ASN A 352 19.35 8.69 19.45
C ASN A 352 18.13 9.37 18.79
N GLY A 353 17.51 10.35 19.45
CA GLY A 353 16.27 10.96 18.98
C GLY A 353 15.04 10.34 19.65
N TYR A 354 13.89 10.28 18.97
CA TYR A 354 12.63 9.83 19.59
C TYR A 354 11.68 9.04 18.69
N VAL A 355 10.91 8.17 19.34
CA VAL A 355 9.63 7.63 18.89
C VAL A 355 8.58 8.04 19.91
N ARG A 356 7.55 8.80 19.52
CA ARG A 356 6.51 9.24 20.47
C ARG A 356 5.09 9.21 19.90
N GLY A 357 4.10 8.96 20.75
CA GLY A 357 2.70 9.03 20.31
C GLY A 357 2.36 7.92 19.29
N ALA A 358 2.73 6.69 19.61
CA ALA A 358 2.37 5.52 18.80
C ALA A 358 1.22 4.77 19.48
N ILE A 359 0.13 4.54 18.75
CA ILE A 359 -1.07 3.86 19.26
C ILE A 359 -1.32 2.64 18.37
N PHE A 360 -1.33 1.47 18.98
CA PHE A 360 -1.71 0.21 18.37
C PHE A 360 -3.00 -0.27 19.05
N GLU A 361 -4.08 -0.39 18.29
CA GLU A 361 -5.37 -0.80 18.84
C GLU A 361 -6.11 -1.82 17.97
N GLN A 362 -6.94 -2.67 18.59
CA GLN A 362 -7.79 -3.64 17.88
C GLN A 362 -6.97 -4.61 17.01
N PHE A 363 -6.07 -5.35 17.66
CA PHE A 363 -5.22 -6.37 17.04
C PHE A 363 -5.78 -7.77 17.32
N TYR A 364 -6.02 -8.53 16.26
CA TYR A 364 -6.52 -9.90 16.32
C TYR A 364 -5.43 -10.87 15.87
N CYS A 365 -4.84 -11.58 16.84
CA CYS A 365 -3.67 -12.42 16.66
C CYS A 365 -4.07 -13.90 16.47
N THR A 366 -3.66 -14.51 15.36
CA THR A 366 -3.82 -15.95 15.11
C THR A 366 -2.45 -16.55 14.84
N TYR A 367 -1.97 -17.45 15.71
CA TYR A 367 -0.65 -18.08 15.63
C TYR A 367 0.53 -17.09 15.54
N VAL A 368 0.40 -15.88 16.09
CA VAL A 368 1.46 -14.86 16.05
C VAL A 368 2.58 -15.25 17.00
N LYS A 369 3.85 -15.24 16.59
CA LYS A 369 4.93 -15.62 17.52
C LYS A 369 5.02 -14.64 18.68
N ASN A 370 5.28 -13.36 18.42
CA ASN A 370 5.46 -12.34 19.47
C ASN A 370 4.52 -11.13 19.26
N PRO A 371 3.31 -11.13 19.84
CA PRO A 371 2.29 -10.12 19.56
C PRO A 371 2.67 -8.66 19.84
N ILE A 372 3.34 -8.37 20.96
CA ILE A 372 3.69 -7.01 21.36
C ILE A 372 5.19 -6.94 21.68
N ILE A 373 5.94 -6.10 20.95
CA ILE A 373 7.38 -5.97 21.13
C ILE A 373 7.83 -4.51 21.10
N ILE A 374 8.67 -4.14 22.06
CA ILE A 374 9.63 -3.05 21.94
C ILE A 374 11.03 -3.66 22.13
N ASP A 375 11.90 -3.46 21.14
CA ASP A 375 13.31 -3.86 21.21
C ASP A 375 14.20 -2.65 20.94
N GLN A 376 14.67 -2.02 22.01
CA GLN A 376 15.62 -0.89 21.96
C GLN A 376 17.08 -1.37 21.92
N ASN A 377 17.29 -2.70 21.92
CA ASN A 377 18.60 -3.32 21.94
C ASN A 377 18.96 -3.97 20.59
N TYR A 378 18.38 -3.48 19.49
CA TYR A 378 18.62 -4.04 18.16
C TYR A 378 20.08 -3.87 17.75
N CYS A 379 20.68 -4.92 17.21
CA CYS A 379 22.07 -4.89 16.75
C CYS A 379 22.37 -6.00 15.72
N PHE A 380 23.62 -6.06 15.24
CA PHE A 380 24.03 -6.99 14.18
C PHE A 380 23.93 -8.47 14.57
N ILE A 381 24.34 -8.80 15.78
CA ILE A 381 24.28 -10.16 16.32
C ILE A 381 23.48 -10.08 17.62
N ARG A 382 22.22 -10.54 17.55
CA ARG A 382 21.30 -10.53 18.69
C ARG A 382 21.97 -11.16 19.91
N GLY A 383 22.00 -10.42 21.02
CA GLY A 383 22.55 -10.88 22.30
C GLY A 383 24.08 -10.83 22.42
N ALA A 384 24.81 -10.47 21.37
CA ALA A 384 26.28 -10.34 21.43
C ALA A 384 26.77 -8.89 21.60
N CYS A 385 25.88 -7.91 21.38
CA CYS A 385 26.24 -6.51 21.48
C CYS A 385 26.20 -6.04 22.93
N GLN A 386 27.26 -5.37 23.36
CA GLN A 386 27.30 -4.77 24.69
C GLN A 386 26.25 -3.67 24.80
N GLU A 387 25.48 -3.69 25.89
CA GLU A 387 24.52 -2.63 26.19
C GLU A 387 25.24 -1.28 26.30
N LEU A 388 24.66 -0.24 25.69
CA LEU A 388 25.23 1.11 25.68
C LEU A 388 24.36 2.04 26.53
N GLN A 389 24.98 3.04 27.16
CA GLN A 389 24.28 4.08 27.91
C GLN A 389 23.65 5.16 27.01
N ARG A 390 22.91 4.73 25.99
CA ARG A 390 22.20 5.58 25.03
C ARG A 390 21.06 4.79 24.41
N GLY A 391 20.24 5.47 23.62
CA GLY A 391 19.13 4.86 22.91
C GLY A 391 18.16 5.93 22.42
N VAL A 392 17.31 5.54 21.48
CA VAL A 392 16.18 6.36 21.01
C VAL A 392 15.16 6.46 22.14
N GLN A 393 14.73 7.67 22.55
CA GLN A 393 13.68 7.83 23.55
C GLN A 393 12.35 7.29 22.99
N ILE A 394 11.74 6.34 23.67
CA ILE A 394 10.41 5.82 23.30
C ILE A 394 9.42 6.31 24.37
N SER A 395 8.39 7.04 23.97
CA SER A 395 7.40 7.55 24.93
C SER A 395 5.97 7.61 24.40
N ASN A 396 4.99 7.59 25.31
CA ASN A 396 3.57 7.71 24.97
C ASN A 396 3.15 6.67 23.91
N VAL A 397 3.41 5.39 24.21
CA VAL A 397 3.05 4.27 23.35
C VAL A 397 1.92 3.49 23.98
N SER A 398 0.84 3.28 23.24
CA SER A 398 -0.32 2.49 23.70
C SER A 398 -0.47 1.21 22.89
N PHE A 399 -0.66 0.10 23.60
CA PHE A 399 -1.12 -1.17 23.05
C PHE A 399 -2.46 -1.49 23.70
N SER A 400 -3.53 -1.50 22.90
CA SER A 400 -4.88 -1.71 23.41
C SER A 400 -5.69 -2.69 22.57
N ASP A 401 -6.60 -3.41 23.20
CA ASP A 401 -7.53 -4.31 22.49
C ASP A 401 -6.80 -5.36 21.63
N PHE A 402 -5.87 -6.10 22.26
CA PHE A 402 -5.16 -7.22 21.65
C PHE A 402 -5.81 -8.54 22.06
N TYR A 403 -6.29 -9.32 21.08
CA TYR A 403 -7.02 -10.56 21.30
C TYR A 403 -6.43 -11.71 20.49
N GLY A 404 -6.48 -12.93 21.02
CA GLY A 404 -6.22 -14.15 20.26
C GLY A 404 -5.06 -14.97 20.80
N THR A 405 -4.17 -15.45 19.93
CA THR A 405 -3.18 -16.48 20.27
C THR A 405 -1.74 -16.09 19.96
N ALA A 406 -0.83 -16.53 20.84
CA ALA A 406 0.61 -16.41 20.66
C ALA A 406 1.28 -17.80 20.55
N SER A 407 2.28 -17.91 19.67
CA SER A 407 2.98 -19.17 19.38
C SER A 407 4.30 -19.34 20.15
N THR A 408 4.81 -18.29 20.81
CA THR A 408 5.95 -18.37 21.75
C THR A 408 5.46 -18.13 23.18
N ASP A 409 6.29 -18.48 24.18
CA ASP A 409 5.93 -18.34 25.59
C ASP A 409 5.94 -16.87 26.08
N VAL A 410 6.58 -15.96 25.33
CA VAL A 410 6.67 -14.52 25.67
C VAL A 410 5.82 -13.72 24.70
N ALA A 411 4.66 -13.27 25.16
CA ALA A 411 3.71 -12.56 24.30
C ALA A 411 3.88 -11.04 24.31
N ILE A 412 4.36 -10.49 25.42
CA ILE A 412 4.69 -9.08 25.61
C ILE A 412 6.17 -9.01 25.96
N ASN A 413 6.97 -8.36 25.11
CA ASN A 413 8.39 -8.14 25.35
C ASN A 413 8.74 -6.67 25.18
N LEU A 414 8.91 -5.95 26.27
CA LEU A 414 9.27 -4.53 26.31
C LEU A 414 10.72 -4.38 26.79
N ASN A 415 11.66 -4.58 25.87
CA ASN A 415 13.10 -4.58 26.12
C ASN A 415 13.71 -3.21 25.85
N CYS A 416 13.58 -2.30 26.81
CA CYS A 416 14.14 -0.95 26.73
C CYS A 416 15.58 -0.88 27.25
N SER A 417 16.31 0.16 26.86
CA SER A 417 17.67 0.46 27.31
C SER A 417 17.66 0.69 28.82
N ARG A 418 18.66 0.16 29.54
CA ARG A 418 18.75 0.34 31.00
C ARG A 418 18.99 1.79 31.43
N THR A 419 19.46 2.65 30.54
CA THR A 419 19.69 4.08 30.84
C THR A 419 18.66 4.99 30.22
N ILE A 420 18.06 4.60 29.09
CA ILE A 420 17.02 5.39 28.41
C ILE A 420 15.71 4.59 28.46
N ALA A 421 14.90 4.89 29.47
CA ALA A 421 13.65 4.20 29.73
C ALA A 421 12.60 4.43 28.63
N CYS A 422 11.77 3.41 28.37
CA CYS A 422 10.49 3.63 27.71
C CYS A 422 9.50 4.18 28.74
N THR A 423 8.82 5.28 28.45
CA THR A 423 7.95 5.97 29.41
C THR A 423 6.55 6.24 28.87
N GLY A 424 5.54 6.31 29.74
CA GLY A 424 4.16 6.52 29.30
C GLY A 424 3.65 5.37 28.43
N ILE A 425 4.05 4.13 28.76
CA ILE A 425 3.54 2.94 28.08
C ILE A 425 2.17 2.57 28.66
N LEU A 426 1.18 2.39 27.79
CA LEU A 426 -0.15 1.91 28.18
C LEU A 426 -0.35 0.49 27.63
N LEU A 427 -0.67 -0.45 28.52
CA LEU A 427 -1.20 -1.77 28.16
C LEU A 427 -2.66 -1.85 28.58
N SER A 428 -3.60 -1.98 27.64
CA SER A 428 -5.03 -1.93 27.95
C SER A 428 -5.80 -3.05 27.27
N LYS A 429 -6.65 -3.77 28.02
CA LYS A 429 -7.55 -4.80 27.44
C LYS A 429 -6.81 -5.80 26.54
N ILE A 430 -5.83 -6.48 27.10
CA ILE A 430 -5.04 -7.49 26.37
C ILE A 430 -5.47 -8.87 26.84
N GLN A 431 -5.87 -9.73 25.90
CA GLN A 431 -6.31 -11.10 26.15
C GLN A 431 -5.66 -12.03 25.11
N LEU A 432 -4.42 -12.42 25.39
CA LEU A 432 -3.64 -13.34 24.58
C LEU A 432 -3.57 -14.69 25.29
N LYS A 433 -3.69 -15.78 24.52
CA LYS A 433 -3.57 -17.17 25.00
C LYS A 433 -2.48 -17.90 24.24
N SER A 434 -1.82 -18.86 24.88
CA SER A 434 -0.89 -19.72 24.17
C SER A 434 -1.65 -20.58 23.16
N VAL A 435 -1.04 -20.83 22.01
CA VAL A 435 -1.49 -21.87 21.07
C VAL A 435 -1.34 -23.28 21.66
N LYS A 436 -0.50 -23.44 22.69
CA LYS A 436 -0.31 -24.68 23.45
C LYS A 436 -1.20 -24.62 24.70
N PRO A 437 -2.27 -25.43 24.80
CA PRO A 437 -3.28 -25.30 25.87
C PRO A 437 -2.73 -25.35 27.30
N GLU A 438 -1.63 -26.07 27.53
CA GLU A 438 -1.03 -26.26 28.85
C GLU A 438 0.01 -25.19 29.21
N HIS A 439 0.34 -24.29 28.29
CA HIS A 439 1.35 -23.25 28.52
C HIS A 439 0.70 -21.91 28.80
N ASN A 440 1.16 -21.25 29.86
CA ASN A 440 0.82 -19.87 30.13
C ASN A 440 1.80 -18.93 29.42
N LEU A 441 1.26 -17.86 28.84
CA LEU A 441 2.07 -16.79 28.28
C LEU A 441 2.67 -15.94 29.39
N THR A 442 3.78 -15.28 29.08
CA THR A 442 4.48 -14.38 29.99
C THR A 442 4.70 -13.01 29.35
N SER A 443 4.92 -12.01 30.22
CA SER A 443 5.34 -10.66 29.86
C SER A 443 6.73 -10.40 30.43
N ILE A 444 7.63 -9.84 29.63
CA ILE A 444 8.99 -9.45 30.05
C ILE A 444 9.19 -7.97 29.76
N CYS A 445 9.61 -7.22 30.77
CA CYS A 445 9.87 -5.79 30.68
C CYS A 445 11.25 -5.47 31.25
N THR A 446 12.00 -4.63 30.54
CA THR A 446 13.26 -4.03 31.01
C THR A 446 13.15 -2.53 30.85
N ASN A 447 13.26 -1.79 31.96
CA ASN A 447 13.20 -0.32 32.01
C ASN A 447 12.02 0.30 31.22
N ALA A 448 10.85 -0.32 31.35
CA ALA A 448 9.61 0.11 30.71
C ALA A 448 8.60 0.56 31.78
N HIS A 449 8.19 1.83 31.69
CA HIS A 449 7.40 2.51 32.71
C HIS A 449 6.06 2.96 32.17
N GLY A 450 5.02 2.76 32.96
CA GLY A 450 3.66 3.11 32.59
C GLY A 450 2.64 2.37 33.43
N TYR A 451 1.45 2.12 32.86
CA TYR A 451 0.36 1.51 33.61
C TYR A 451 -0.49 0.60 32.72
N SER A 452 -1.19 -0.32 33.38
CA SER A 452 -2.11 -1.26 32.72
C SER A 452 -3.56 -1.02 33.14
N LEU A 453 -4.50 -1.12 32.20
CA LEU A 453 -5.94 -0.93 32.42
C LEU A 453 -6.77 -2.06 31.78
N GLY A 454 -8.00 -2.24 32.25
CA GLY A 454 -9.00 -3.06 31.53
C GLY A 454 -8.69 -4.55 31.41
N GLY A 455 -7.82 -5.10 32.26
CA GLY A 455 -7.37 -6.49 32.23
C GLY A 455 -6.28 -6.73 31.19
N VAL A 456 -5.15 -7.28 31.63
CA VAL A 456 -3.99 -7.59 30.78
C VAL A 456 -3.54 -9.01 31.08
N ALA A 457 -3.73 -9.89 30.10
CA ALA A 457 -3.35 -11.30 30.11
C ALA A 457 -2.49 -11.61 28.87
N PRO A 458 -1.21 -12.01 29.03
CA PRO A 458 -0.52 -12.28 30.30
C PRO A 458 -0.32 -11.03 31.17
N SER A 459 -0.12 -11.22 32.48
CA SER A 459 -0.02 -10.13 33.47
C SER A 459 1.01 -9.08 33.04
N SER A 460 0.70 -7.80 33.28
CA SER A 460 1.61 -6.70 32.97
C SER A 460 2.94 -6.83 33.75
N CYS A 461 4.03 -6.43 33.10
CA CYS A 461 5.36 -6.32 33.69
C CYS A 461 5.86 -4.86 33.80
N LEU A 462 4.99 -3.88 33.49
CA LEU A 462 5.35 -2.47 33.53
C LEU A 462 5.71 -2.02 34.95
N GLN A 463 6.71 -1.16 35.03
CA GLN A 463 7.09 -0.48 36.27
C GLN A 463 6.27 0.80 36.40
N SER A 464 5.88 1.14 37.63
CA SER A 464 5.07 2.31 37.96
C SER A 464 5.88 3.58 38.10
#